data_AF-A0A8H7UY26-F1
#
_entry.id   AF-A0A8H7UY26-F1
#
_cell.length_a   1.000
_cell.length_b   1.000
_cell.length_c   1.000
_cell.angle_alpha   90.00
_cell.angle_beta   90.00
_cell.angle_gamma   90.00
#
_symmetry.space_group_name_H-M   'P 1'
#
loop_
_entity.id
_entity.type
_entity.pdbx_description
1 polymer ?
#
loop_
_entity_poly.entity_id
_entity_poly.type
_entity_poly.pdbx_seq_one_letter_code
_entity_poly.pdbx_strand_id
1 'polypeptide(L)'
;EFDLNTFVNYAEKWNDGLDVSGWEPLPPSTYPLHLKPMVPIINDHYDLLLAYYQYMYPYNIFKSYHIADINAPGEMVGDIIQKMPSIEILGQLYRSEEARSKKGIDIQALFLETDNNGNPVFREGRQYTEMRYGRIAYFFVHRLRLHQGNNTDYFDHTFAFVNWYAKSSDFTSIAAQRSHGLMECSNQFRKMTLECILPVHRIFSPIAVAPNGPDKLIVIPLPRKITG
;
A
#
# COMPACT_ATOMS: atom_id res chain seq x y z
N GLU A 1 -0.37 7.97 20.23
CA GLU A 1 1.06 7.78 20.56
C GLU A 1 1.57 6.55 19.82
N PHE A 2 2.86 6.48 19.51
CA PHE A 2 3.44 5.32 18.81
C PHE A 2 3.58 4.12 19.76
N ASP A 3 3.15 2.94 19.32
CA ASP A 3 3.37 1.66 19.99
C ASP A 3 3.97 0.66 19.01
N LEU A 4 5.10 0.05 19.37
CA LEU A 4 5.86 -0.83 18.49
C LEU A 4 5.09 -2.11 18.15
N ASN A 5 4.44 -2.73 19.12
CA ASN A 5 3.71 -3.99 18.91
C ASN A 5 2.53 -3.77 17.97
N THR A 6 1.77 -2.70 18.21
CA THR A 6 0.66 -2.28 17.34
C THR A 6 1.16 -2.00 15.93
N PHE A 7 2.27 -1.27 15.79
CA PHE A 7 2.87 -0.97 14.49
C PHE A 7 3.30 -2.24 13.74
N VAL A 8 3.97 -3.18 14.43
CA VAL A 8 4.41 -4.45 13.83
C VAL A 8 3.20 -5.24 13.35
N ASN A 9 2.13 -5.30 14.15
CA ASN A 9 0.92 -6.04 13.82
C ASN A 9 0.14 -5.46 12.62
N TYR A 10 0.30 -4.17 12.30
CA TYR A 10 -0.39 -3.55 11.15
C TYR A 10 -0.10 -4.25 9.82
N ALA A 11 1.10 -4.77 9.62
CA ALA A 11 1.43 -5.49 8.39
C ALA A 11 0.91 -6.93 8.35
N GLU A 12 0.56 -7.50 9.50
CA GLU A 12 0.02 -8.85 9.66
C GLU A 12 -1.51 -8.89 9.58
N LYS A 13 -2.15 -7.73 9.76
CA LYS A 13 -3.59 -7.59 9.61
C LYS A 13 -3.97 -7.62 8.13
N TRP A 14 -4.81 -8.58 7.77
CA TRP A 14 -5.63 -8.51 6.58
C TRP A 14 -7.02 -8.03 7.00
N ASN A 15 -7.62 -7.14 6.20
CA ASN A 15 -8.77 -6.36 6.62
C ASN A 15 -10.04 -7.21 6.81
N ASP A 16 -10.43 -7.48 8.06
CA ASP A 16 -11.83 -7.58 8.48
C ASP A 16 -12.32 -6.21 9.01
N GLY A 17 -12.05 -5.17 8.22
CA GLY A 17 -12.45 -3.80 8.52
C GLY A 17 -11.43 -2.97 9.32
N LEU A 18 -11.09 -1.81 8.75
CA LEU A 18 -10.87 -0.53 9.46
C LEU A 18 -9.59 -0.27 10.26
N ASP A 19 -8.64 -1.18 10.42
CA ASP A 19 -7.57 -0.93 11.41
C ASP A 19 -6.36 -0.10 10.95
N VAL A 20 -6.09 0.00 9.63
CA VAL A 20 -4.88 0.68 9.11
C VAL A 20 -5.16 1.50 7.86
N SER A 21 -5.31 2.79 8.06
CA SER A 21 -5.67 3.80 7.06
C SER A 21 -4.48 4.58 6.51
N GLY A 22 -3.36 4.60 7.23
CA GLY A 22 -2.17 5.37 6.88
C GLY A 22 -1.94 6.64 7.70
N TRP A 23 -2.88 7.04 8.57
CA TRP A 23 -2.70 8.17 9.50
C TRP A 23 -2.17 7.73 10.87
N GLU A 24 -1.96 6.43 11.08
CA GLU A 24 -1.45 5.91 12.33
C GLU A 24 -0.04 6.47 12.61
N PRO A 25 0.38 6.56 13.89
CA PRO A 25 1.71 7.07 14.23
C PRO A 25 2.83 6.21 13.63
N LEU A 26 3.75 6.84 12.91
CA LEU A 26 5.00 6.23 12.47
C LEU A 26 6.00 6.14 13.63
N PRO A 27 7.01 5.24 13.55
CA PRO A 27 8.10 5.21 14.51
C PRO A 27 8.77 6.60 14.62
N PRO A 28 9.14 7.06 15.82
CA PRO A 28 9.81 8.35 15.98
C PRO A 28 11.07 8.50 15.12
N SER A 29 11.80 7.41 14.88
CA SER A 29 12.99 7.38 14.02
C SER A 29 12.70 7.62 12.53
N THR A 30 11.45 7.51 12.09
CA THR A 30 11.03 7.83 10.73
C THR A 30 11.04 9.34 10.45
N TYR A 31 11.02 10.17 11.50
CA TYR A 31 10.97 11.62 11.38
C TYR A 31 12.37 12.27 11.44
N PRO A 32 12.58 13.40 10.74
CA PRO A 32 11.61 14.09 9.87
C PRO A 32 11.43 13.41 8.50
N LEU A 33 10.22 13.45 7.96
CA LEU A 33 9.97 13.01 6.58
C LEU A 33 10.61 13.98 5.59
N HIS A 34 11.41 13.48 4.65
CA HIS A 34 12.04 14.27 3.60
C HIS A 34 11.07 14.56 2.44
N LEU A 35 10.05 15.37 2.73
CA LEU A 35 9.00 15.73 1.79
C LEU A 35 9.52 16.68 0.70
N LYS A 36 9.15 16.39 -0.55
CA LYS A 36 9.27 17.30 -1.69
C LYS A 36 8.13 18.35 -1.65
N PRO A 37 8.21 19.41 -2.47
CA PRO A 37 7.11 20.35 -2.64
C PRO A 37 5.78 19.65 -2.96
N MET A 38 4.69 20.30 -2.57
CA MET A 38 3.33 19.89 -2.92
C MET A 38 3.17 19.86 -4.44
N VAL A 39 2.61 18.77 -4.96
CA VAL A 39 2.34 18.56 -6.38
C VAL A 39 0.98 17.90 -6.57
N PRO A 40 0.28 18.18 -7.68
CA PRO A 40 -0.88 17.39 -8.07
C PRO A 40 -0.49 15.92 -8.30
N ILE A 41 -1.31 15.00 -7.80
CA ILE A 41 -1.26 13.60 -8.17
C ILE A 41 -1.82 13.44 -9.60
N ILE A 42 -1.26 12.52 -10.37
CA ILE A 42 -1.76 12.28 -11.73
C ILE A 42 -3.17 11.68 -11.68
N ASN A 43 -4.02 12.00 -12.66
CA ASN A 43 -5.45 11.66 -12.63
C ASN A 43 -5.72 10.17 -12.39
N ASP A 44 -5.04 9.27 -13.11
CA ASP A 44 -5.23 7.82 -12.93
C ASP A 44 -4.92 7.36 -11.50
N HIS A 45 -3.95 7.98 -10.82
CA HIS A 45 -3.61 7.65 -9.43
C HIS A 45 -4.54 8.36 -8.43
N TYR A 46 -5.06 9.53 -8.80
CA TYR A 46 -6.07 10.25 -8.02
C TYR A 46 -7.35 9.42 -7.87
N ASP A 47 -7.84 8.83 -8.96
CA ASP A 47 -9.06 8.00 -8.93
C ASP A 47 -8.90 6.82 -7.95
N LEU A 48 -7.71 6.24 -7.87
CA LEU A 48 -7.38 5.17 -6.91
C LEU A 48 -7.33 5.69 -5.47
N LEU A 49 -6.81 6.91 -5.24
CA LEU A 49 -6.79 7.54 -3.93
C LEU A 49 -8.21 7.86 -3.44
N LEU A 50 -9.08 8.37 -4.31
CA LEU A 50 -10.49 8.59 -4.01
C LEU A 50 -11.19 7.27 -3.67
N ALA A 51 -11.01 6.24 -4.50
CA ALA A 51 -11.57 4.91 -4.26
C ALA A 51 -11.06 4.30 -2.95
N TYR A 52 -9.78 4.51 -2.61
CA TYR A 52 -9.20 4.09 -1.34
C TYR A 52 -9.93 4.73 -0.16
N TYR A 53 -10.13 6.04 -0.16
CA TYR A 53 -10.83 6.73 0.94
C TYR A 53 -12.30 6.31 1.06
N GLN A 54 -13.00 6.16 -0.06
CA GLN A 54 -14.38 5.66 -0.06
C GLN A 54 -14.50 4.25 0.51
N TYR A 55 -13.52 3.39 0.22
CA TYR A 55 -13.45 2.05 0.79
C TYR A 55 -13.10 2.05 2.28
N MET A 56 -12.13 2.87 2.69
CA MET A 56 -11.58 2.88 4.05
C MET A 56 -12.51 3.56 5.06
N TYR A 57 -13.27 4.57 4.64
CA TYR A 57 -14.25 5.25 5.50
C TYR A 57 -15.65 5.16 4.88
N PRO A 58 -16.30 3.98 4.95
CA PRO A 58 -17.57 3.74 4.26
C PRO A 58 -18.73 4.59 4.79
N TYR A 59 -18.58 5.18 5.98
CA TYR A 59 -19.57 6.08 6.59
C TYR A 59 -19.39 7.54 6.18
N ASN A 60 -18.31 7.88 5.47
CA ASN A 60 -18.04 9.22 4.96
C ASN A 60 -18.40 9.28 3.47
N ILE A 61 -19.12 10.34 3.09
CA ILE A 61 -19.37 10.63 1.68
C ILE A 61 -18.14 11.36 1.14
N PHE A 62 -17.17 10.64 0.57
CA PHE A 62 -16.05 11.28 -0.13
C PHE A 62 -16.36 11.51 -1.59
N LYS A 63 -15.98 12.69 -2.07
CA LYS A 63 -16.28 13.15 -3.42
C LYS A 63 -15.03 13.74 -4.09
N SER A 64 -15.01 13.70 -5.41
CA SER A 64 -13.88 14.19 -6.20
C SER A 64 -13.71 15.71 -6.08
N TYR A 65 -12.47 16.21 -6.15
CA TYR A 65 -12.18 17.64 -6.26
C TYR A 65 -12.73 18.27 -7.56
N HIS A 66 -13.02 17.45 -8.58
CA HIS A 66 -13.60 17.89 -9.84
C HIS A 66 -15.08 18.30 -9.73
N ILE A 67 -15.75 18.04 -8.60
CA ILE A 67 -17.16 18.37 -8.44
C ILE A 67 -17.32 19.89 -8.29
N ALA A 68 -17.96 20.51 -9.28
CA ALA A 68 -18.20 21.95 -9.33
C ALA A 68 -19.21 22.43 -8.27
N ASP A 69 -20.07 21.55 -7.75
CA ASP A 69 -21.04 21.90 -6.72
C ASP A 69 -20.42 21.81 -5.32
N ILE A 70 -20.00 22.97 -4.82
CA ILE A 70 -19.48 23.14 -3.46
C ILE A 70 -20.52 22.80 -2.39
N ASN A 71 -21.81 22.87 -2.70
CA ASN A 71 -22.90 22.57 -1.77
C ASN A 71 -23.31 21.09 -1.78
N ALA A 72 -22.77 20.28 -2.70
CA ALA A 72 -23.04 18.85 -2.71
C ALA A 72 -22.60 18.24 -1.36
N PRO A 73 -23.39 17.33 -0.76
CA PRO A 73 -23.00 16.72 0.51
C PRO A 73 -21.70 15.92 0.38
N GLY A 74 -20.87 15.93 1.41
CA GLY A 74 -19.66 15.12 1.50
C GLY A 74 -18.33 15.90 1.53
N GLU A 75 -17.27 15.17 1.83
CA GLU A 75 -15.90 15.63 1.98
C GLU A 75 -15.15 15.57 0.66
N MET A 76 -14.48 16.66 0.27
CA MET A 76 -13.64 16.68 -0.92
C MET A 76 -12.29 16.02 -0.65
N VAL A 77 -11.92 15.05 -1.50
CA VAL A 77 -10.56 14.51 -1.54
C VAL A 77 -9.74 15.36 -2.51
N GLY A 78 -8.76 16.09 -1.97
CA GLY A 78 -7.85 16.92 -2.78
C GLY A 78 -6.91 16.09 -3.66
N ASP A 79 -6.36 16.72 -4.69
CA ASP A 79 -5.39 16.11 -5.60
C ASP A 79 -3.94 16.43 -5.23
N ILE A 80 -3.70 17.25 -4.20
CA ILE A 80 -2.36 17.67 -3.81
C ILE A 80 -1.73 16.67 -2.85
N ILE A 81 -0.54 16.17 -3.24
CA ILE A 81 0.28 15.26 -2.43
C ILE A 81 1.69 15.83 -2.22
N GLN A 82 2.38 15.35 -1.18
CA GLN A 82 3.81 15.60 -0.98
C GLN A 82 4.58 14.29 -1.12
N LYS A 83 5.33 14.14 -2.21
CA LYS A 83 6.13 12.92 -2.46
C LYS A 83 7.41 12.90 -1.61
N MET A 84 7.94 11.72 -1.35
CA MET A 84 9.29 11.54 -0.79
C MET A 84 10.05 10.42 -1.52
N PRO A 85 11.38 10.56 -1.71
CA PRO A 85 12.17 9.58 -2.47
C PRO A 85 12.38 8.26 -1.70
N SER A 86 12.34 8.31 -0.38
CA SER A 86 12.55 7.18 0.51
C SER A 86 11.91 7.44 1.86
N ILE A 87 11.64 6.37 2.60
CA ILE A 87 11.19 6.40 3.99
C ILE A 87 12.01 5.38 4.79
N GLU A 88 12.41 5.75 6.00
CA GLU A 88 13.01 4.82 6.95
C GLU A 88 11.98 4.38 7.97
N ILE A 89 11.77 3.08 8.12
CA ILE A 89 10.80 2.51 9.06
C ILE A 89 11.53 1.45 9.88
N LEU A 90 11.60 1.64 11.20
CA LEU A 90 12.28 0.71 12.13
C LEU A 90 13.72 0.36 11.68
N GLY A 91 14.50 1.35 11.24
CA GLY A 91 15.88 1.16 10.77
C GLY A 91 16.01 0.46 9.40
N GLN A 92 14.90 0.24 8.69
CA GLN A 92 14.88 -0.24 7.32
C GLN A 92 14.58 0.94 6.37
N LEU A 93 15.54 1.24 5.51
CA LEU A 93 15.36 2.25 4.46
C LEU A 93 14.66 1.62 3.25
N TYR A 94 13.51 2.17 2.88
CA TYR A 94 12.77 1.84 1.66
C TYR A 94 12.94 2.96 0.64
N ARG A 95 13.41 2.64 -0.57
CA ARG A 95 13.61 3.61 -1.66
C ARG A 95 12.58 3.42 -2.75
N SER A 96 12.04 4.51 -3.27
CA SER A 96 11.14 4.50 -4.42
C SER A 96 11.88 4.41 -5.76
N GLU A 97 11.19 4.01 -6.83
CA GLU A 97 11.72 4.11 -8.19
C GLU A 97 11.97 5.55 -8.64
N GLU A 98 11.16 6.51 -8.18
CA GLU A 98 11.37 7.94 -8.45
C GLU A 98 12.61 8.53 -7.74
N ALA A 99 13.32 7.74 -6.92
CA ALA A 99 14.60 8.14 -6.35
C ALA A 99 15.70 8.11 -7.43
N ARG A 100 16.41 9.23 -7.59
CA ARG A 100 17.36 9.51 -8.69
C ARG A 100 18.50 8.50 -8.94
N SER A 101 18.70 7.47 -8.11
CA SER A 101 19.96 6.70 -8.13
C SER A 101 19.87 5.17 -8.09
N LYS A 102 18.71 4.52 -7.91
CA LYS A 102 18.62 3.05 -7.82
C LYS A 102 17.27 2.50 -8.28
N LYS A 103 17.26 1.24 -8.75
CA LYS A 103 16.05 0.41 -8.89
C LYS A 103 15.30 0.48 -7.56
N GLY A 104 14.03 0.88 -7.60
CA GLY A 104 13.18 1.00 -6.40
C GLY A 104 13.14 -0.31 -5.61
N ILE A 105 12.73 -0.23 -4.35
CA ILE A 105 12.62 -1.42 -3.50
C ILE A 105 11.36 -2.20 -3.85
N ASP A 106 11.54 -3.51 -3.99
CA ASP A 106 10.44 -4.46 -4.07
C ASP A 106 10.04 -4.85 -2.63
N ILE A 107 8.73 -4.98 -2.39
CA ILE A 107 8.16 -5.31 -1.09
C ILE A 107 7.15 -6.45 -1.20
N GLN A 108 6.80 -7.01 -0.05
CA GLN A 108 5.60 -7.82 0.11
C GLN A 108 4.63 -7.17 1.10
N ALA A 109 3.34 -7.41 0.88
CA ALA A 109 2.28 -7.08 1.82
C ALA A 109 1.21 -8.17 1.80
N LEU A 110 0.55 -8.35 2.95
CA LEU A 110 -0.51 -9.35 3.11
C LEU A 110 -1.84 -8.80 2.58
N PHE A 111 -2.53 -9.57 1.75
CA PHE A 111 -3.85 -9.26 1.22
C PHE A 111 -4.80 -10.44 1.38
N LEU A 112 -6.09 -10.17 1.19
CA LEU A 112 -7.06 -11.24 0.94
C LEU A 112 -6.75 -11.94 -0.38
N GLU A 113 -6.75 -13.27 -0.33
CA GLU A 113 -6.69 -14.10 -1.52
C GLU A 113 -7.99 -13.90 -2.30
N THR A 114 -7.86 -13.57 -3.58
CA THR A 114 -8.99 -13.39 -4.49
C THR A 114 -8.93 -14.40 -5.62
N ASP A 115 -10.10 -14.86 -6.05
CA ASP A 115 -10.27 -15.66 -7.26
C ASP A 115 -10.01 -14.80 -8.52
N ASN A 116 -10.10 -15.42 -9.70
CA ASN A 116 -9.87 -14.71 -10.97
C ASN A 116 -10.89 -13.58 -11.24
N ASN A 117 -12.03 -13.58 -10.53
CA ASN A 117 -13.07 -12.57 -10.63
C ASN A 117 -12.94 -11.47 -9.55
N GLY A 118 -11.92 -11.56 -8.69
CA GLY A 118 -11.72 -10.62 -7.58
C GLY A 118 -12.54 -10.93 -6.33
N ASN A 119 -13.23 -12.07 -6.26
CA ASN A 119 -13.99 -12.44 -5.07
C ASN A 119 -13.07 -13.05 -4.02
N PRO A 120 -13.29 -12.80 -2.71
CA PRO A 120 -12.51 -13.43 -1.65
C PRO A 120 -12.60 -14.96 -1.73
N VAL A 121 -11.45 -15.63 -1.59
CA VAL A 121 -11.38 -17.10 -1.56
C VAL A 121 -11.73 -17.58 -0.15
N PHE A 122 -12.77 -18.40 -0.07
CA PHE A 122 -13.16 -19.10 1.16
C PHE A 122 -12.81 -20.58 1.06
N ARG A 123 -12.21 -21.15 2.11
CA ARG A 123 -12.09 -22.62 2.27
C ARG A 123 -12.48 -22.98 3.69
N GLU A 124 -13.29 -24.02 3.84
CA GLU A 124 -13.80 -24.46 5.16
C GLU A 124 -14.44 -23.32 5.99
N GLY A 125 -15.09 -22.36 5.32
CA GLY A 125 -15.76 -21.22 5.97
C GLY A 125 -14.82 -20.11 6.45
N ARG A 126 -13.52 -20.15 6.10
CA ARG A 126 -12.54 -19.09 6.44
C ARG A 126 -12.02 -18.40 5.19
N GLN A 127 -11.81 -17.08 5.29
CA GLN A 127 -11.11 -16.32 4.26
C GLN A 127 -9.61 -16.60 4.32
N TYR A 128 -8.98 -16.67 3.16
CA TYR A 128 -7.55 -16.91 3.02
C TYR A 128 -6.81 -15.62 2.66
N THR A 129 -5.55 -15.56 3.07
CA THR A 129 -4.64 -14.48 2.71
C THR A 129 -3.56 -14.94 1.77
N GLU A 130 -3.02 -13.98 1.02
CA GLU A 130 -1.87 -14.16 0.16
C GLU A 130 -0.85 -13.04 0.39
N MET A 131 0.44 -13.39 0.29
CA MET A 131 1.49 -12.39 0.15
C MET A 131 1.52 -11.92 -1.29
N ARG A 132 1.33 -10.61 -1.49
CA ARG A 132 1.50 -9.97 -2.80
C ARG A 132 2.82 -9.25 -2.86
N TYR A 133 3.48 -9.37 -4.00
CA TYR A 133 4.79 -8.77 -4.27
C TYR A 133 4.61 -7.57 -5.18
N GLY A 134 5.31 -6.49 -4.92
CA GLY A 134 5.21 -5.29 -5.75
C GLY A 134 6.38 -4.36 -5.59
N ARG A 135 6.51 -3.42 -6.53
CA ARG A 135 7.54 -2.39 -6.52
C ARG A 135 6.98 -1.06 -6.10
N ILE A 136 7.69 -0.36 -5.22
CA ILE A 136 7.30 1.00 -4.81
C ILE A 136 7.69 2.00 -5.90
N ALA A 137 6.69 2.59 -6.54
CA ALA A 137 6.88 3.66 -7.52
C ALA A 137 7.31 4.97 -6.83
N TYR A 138 6.56 5.38 -5.80
CA TYR A 138 6.86 6.54 -4.95
C TYR A 138 6.14 6.46 -3.61
N PHE A 139 6.66 7.19 -2.62
CA PHE A 139 5.98 7.44 -1.35
C PHE A 139 5.36 8.82 -1.38
N PHE A 140 4.25 9.01 -0.66
CA PHE A 140 3.62 10.31 -0.54
C PHE A 140 2.85 10.47 0.77
N VAL A 141 2.72 11.72 1.20
CA VAL A 141 1.76 12.15 2.22
C VAL A 141 0.59 12.82 1.51
N HIS A 142 -0.63 12.47 1.93
CA HIS A 142 -1.85 13.14 1.53
C HIS A 142 -2.60 13.62 2.79
N ARG A 143 -2.99 14.89 2.79
CA ARG A 143 -3.73 15.51 3.90
C ARG A 143 -5.22 15.41 3.62
N LEU A 144 -5.90 14.56 4.38
CA LEU A 144 -7.34 14.43 4.31
C LEU A 144 -8.00 15.40 5.28
N ARG A 145 -8.99 16.15 4.79
CA ARG A 145 -9.86 16.99 5.62
C ARG A 145 -11.12 16.22 5.98
N LEU A 146 -11.50 16.21 7.26
CA LEU A 146 -12.75 15.60 7.74
C LEU A 146 -13.48 16.59 8.66
N HIS A 147 -14.78 16.75 8.45
CA HIS A 147 -15.64 17.47 9.38
C HIS A 147 -16.21 16.48 10.41
N GLN A 148 -16.02 16.81 11.69
CA GLN A 148 -16.63 16.08 12.81
C GLN A 148 -17.49 17.08 13.60
N GLY A 149 -18.80 17.06 13.32
CA GLY A 149 -19.72 18.06 13.86
C GLY A 149 -19.36 19.47 13.36
N ASN A 150 -19.04 20.38 14.28
CA ASN A 150 -18.65 21.76 13.95
C ASN A 150 -17.14 21.94 13.73
N ASN A 151 -16.33 20.91 13.97
CA ASN A 151 -14.88 20.98 13.85
C ASN A 151 -14.41 20.42 12.51
N THR A 152 -13.33 21.00 11.99
CA THR A 152 -12.61 20.48 10.83
C THR A 152 -11.25 19.98 11.29
N ASP A 153 -11.01 18.69 11.14
CA ASP A 153 -9.74 18.06 11.45
C ASP A 153 -9.00 17.69 10.16
N TYR A 154 -7.67 17.65 10.27
CA TYR A 154 -6.78 17.28 9.17
C TYR A 154 -5.93 16.09 9.56
N PHE A 155 -5.92 15.08 8.71
CA PHE A 155 -5.23 13.82 8.93
C PHE A 155 -4.21 13.59 7.83
N ASP A 156 -2.93 13.60 8.19
CA ASP A 156 -1.84 13.30 7.28
C ASP A 156 -1.67 11.79 7.15
N HIS A 157 -2.00 11.27 5.97
CA HIS A 157 -1.86 9.86 5.65
C HIS A 157 -0.57 9.62 4.89
N THR A 158 0.19 8.60 5.29
CA THR A 158 1.44 8.22 4.64
C THR A 158 1.28 6.93 3.84
N PHE A 159 1.50 7.02 2.54
CA PHE A 159 1.28 5.93 1.60
C PHE A 159 2.52 5.62 0.75
N ALA A 160 2.57 4.39 0.25
CA ALA A 160 3.35 3.98 -0.90
C ALA A 160 2.41 3.74 -2.08
N PHE A 161 2.75 4.28 -3.25
CA PHE A 161 2.16 3.85 -4.51
C PHE A 161 2.92 2.63 -5.02
N VAL A 162 2.23 1.49 -5.15
CA VAL A 162 2.85 0.19 -5.43
C VAL A 162 2.33 -0.41 -6.73
N ASN A 163 3.26 -0.77 -7.62
CA ASN A 163 2.98 -1.58 -8.79
C ASN A 163 3.09 -3.07 -8.40
N TRP A 164 1.95 -3.75 -8.28
CA TRP A 164 1.91 -5.16 -7.87
C TRP A 164 2.24 -6.09 -9.04
N TYR A 165 3.13 -7.07 -8.83
CA TYR A 165 3.41 -8.10 -9.83
C TYR A 165 2.19 -9.01 -10.04
N ALA A 166 1.97 -9.44 -11.29
CA ALA A 166 0.92 -10.37 -11.63
C ALA A 166 1.23 -11.79 -11.15
N LYS A 167 0.17 -12.58 -10.91
CA LYS A 167 0.32 -14.02 -10.63
C LYS A 167 0.93 -14.70 -11.86
N SER A 168 1.83 -15.65 -11.64
CA SER A 168 2.34 -16.50 -12.73
C SER A 168 1.19 -17.36 -13.27
N SER A 169 1.15 -17.63 -14.58
CA SER A 169 0.10 -18.47 -15.20
C SER A 169 0.10 -19.91 -14.68
N ASP A 170 1.24 -20.38 -14.17
CA ASP A 170 1.44 -21.75 -13.70
C ASP A 170 1.11 -21.91 -12.20
N PHE A 171 0.56 -20.86 -11.58
CA PHE A 171 0.41 -20.74 -10.13
C PHE A 171 -0.87 -21.42 -9.60
N THR A 172 -1.07 -22.68 -9.94
CA THR A 172 -2.09 -23.53 -9.33
C THR A 172 -1.52 -24.23 -8.11
N SER A 173 -1.87 -23.72 -6.93
CA SER A 173 -1.68 -24.29 -5.59
C SER A 173 -0.49 -23.80 -4.75
N ILE A 174 -0.85 -23.28 -3.57
CA ILE A 174 -0.02 -22.98 -2.40
C ILE A 174 0.85 -24.18 -1.95
N ALA A 175 0.53 -25.40 -2.39
CA ALA A 175 1.31 -26.60 -2.11
C ALA A 175 2.70 -26.60 -2.79
N ALA A 176 2.85 -25.93 -3.94
CA ALA A 176 4.13 -25.81 -4.63
C ALA A 176 5.09 -24.80 -3.96
N GLN A 177 4.58 -23.85 -3.17
CA GLN A 177 5.38 -22.79 -2.52
C GLN A 177 6.31 -23.31 -1.41
N ARG A 178 6.04 -24.49 -0.82
CA ARG A 178 6.81 -24.99 0.33
C ARG A 178 7.99 -25.89 -0.02
N SER A 179 8.07 -26.42 -1.24
CA SER A 179 9.03 -27.48 -1.55
C SER A 179 10.47 -26.99 -1.78
N HIS A 180 10.68 -25.70 -2.11
CA HIS A 180 12.02 -25.17 -2.42
C HIS A 180 12.32 -23.77 -1.83
N GLY A 181 11.40 -23.16 -1.08
CA GLY A 181 11.62 -21.85 -0.44
C GLY A 181 11.71 -20.64 -1.39
N LEU A 182 11.51 -20.85 -2.69
CA LEU A 182 11.51 -19.80 -3.71
C LEU A 182 10.08 -19.56 -4.20
N MET A 183 9.66 -18.30 -4.22
CA MET A 183 8.35 -17.87 -4.70
C MET A 183 8.49 -17.34 -6.13
N GLU A 184 7.51 -17.60 -7.00
CA GLU A 184 7.52 -17.12 -8.39
C GLU A 184 6.35 -16.16 -8.65
N CYS A 185 6.59 -15.07 -9.37
CA CYS A 185 5.55 -14.21 -9.92
C CYS A 185 5.85 -13.84 -11.37
N SER A 186 4.87 -13.21 -12.04
CA SER A 186 5.09 -12.66 -13.38
C SER A 186 6.03 -11.45 -13.32
N ASN A 187 6.83 -11.27 -14.37
CA ASN A 187 7.60 -10.04 -14.61
C ASN A 187 6.72 -8.87 -15.08
N GLN A 188 5.41 -9.08 -15.27
CA GLN A 188 4.44 -8.05 -15.59
C GLN A 188 3.72 -7.56 -14.34
N PHE A 189 3.30 -6.29 -14.36
CA PHE A 189 2.45 -5.73 -13.30
C PHE A 189 0.97 -6.05 -13.54
N ARG A 190 0.22 -6.17 -12.44
CA ARG A 190 -1.25 -6.22 -12.46
C ARG A 190 -1.80 -4.89 -12.93
N LYS A 191 -3.05 -4.91 -13.40
CA LYS A 191 -3.83 -3.69 -13.61
C LYS A 191 -3.92 -2.93 -12.28
N MET A 192 -3.80 -1.60 -12.35
CA MET A 192 -3.92 -0.74 -11.17
C MET A 192 -5.33 -0.83 -10.57
N THR A 193 -5.38 -0.93 -9.25
CA THR A 193 -6.60 -0.92 -8.42
C THR A 193 -6.35 -0.03 -7.21
N LEU A 194 -7.36 0.21 -6.36
CA LEU A 194 -7.17 0.99 -5.12
C LEU A 194 -6.07 0.40 -4.21
N GLU A 195 -5.75 -0.88 -4.37
CA GLU A 195 -4.71 -1.58 -3.61
C GLU A 195 -3.29 -1.09 -3.96
N CYS A 196 -3.13 -0.33 -5.04
CA CYS A 196 -1.89 0.39 -5.34
C CYS A 196 -1.63 1.51 -4.32
N ILE A 197 -2.67 2.00 -3.62
CA ILE A 197 -2.54 2.94 -2.49
C ILE A 197 -2.37 2.12 -1.21
N LEU A 198 -1.11 1.93 -0.80
CA LEU A 198 -0.77 1.10 0.35
C LEU A 198 -0.32 1.99 1.52
N PRO A 199 -1.00 1.96 2.69
CA PRO A 199 -0.45 2.53 3.92
C PRO A 199 0.94 1.98 4.20
N VAL A 200 1.92 2.82 4.51
CA VAL A 200 3.30 2.33 4.76
C VAL A 200 3.39 1.36 5.94
N HIS A 201 2.44 1.46 6.88
CA HIS A 201 2.20 0.53 7.98
C HIS A 201 1.95 -0.92 7.53
N ARG A 202 1.42 -1.10 6.31
CA ARG A 202 1.09 -2.40 5.74
C ARG A 202 2.23 -3.04 4.95
N ILE A 203 3.37 -2.37 4.84
CA ILE A 203 4.58 -2.97 4.26
C ILE A 203 5.06 -4.06 5.22
N PHE A 204 5.00 -5.31 4.78
CA PHE A 204 5.40 -6.45 5.61
C PHE A 204 6.92 -6.58 5.67
N SER A 205 7.58 -6.71 4.51
CA SER A 205 9.04 -6.72 4.45
C SER A 205 9.53 -6.41 3.03
N PRO A 206 10.81 -6.04 2.85
CA PRO A 206 11.39 -5.98 1.53
C PRO A 206 11.57 -7.38 0.95
N ILE A 207 11.69 -7.46 -0.37
CA ILE A 207 11.97 -8.70 -1.10
C ILE A 207 13.15 -8.50 -2.05
N ALA A 208 13.90 -9.56 -2.30
CA ALA A 208 14.83 -9.64 -3.41
C ALA A 208 14.14 -10.28 -4.61
N VAL A 209 14.38 -9.73 -5.80
CA VAL A 209 13.74 -10.16 -7.04
C VAL A 209 14.81 -10.42 -8.09
N ALA A 210 14.76 -11.59 -8.72
CA ALA A 210 15.66 -12.00 -9.80
C ALA A 210 14.85 -12.53 -11.01
N PRO A 211 15.25 -12.21 -12.26
CA PRO A 211 14.61 -12.81 -13.43
C PRO A 211 14.75 -14.33 -13.46
N ASN A 212 13.68 -15.03 -13.85
CA ASN A 212 13.63 -16.48 -14.09
C ASN A 212 13.14 -16.77 -15.51
N GLY A 213 13.89 -16.32 -16.51
CA GLY A 213 13.43 -16.26 -17.89
C GLY A 213 12.74 -14.92 -18.21
N PRO A 214 12.07 -14.82 -19.37
CA PRO A 214 11.55 -13.54 -19.88
C PRO A 214 10.36 -13.00 -19.07
N ASP A 215 9.45 -13.89 -18.66
CA ASP A 215 8.13 -13.51 -18.14
C ASP A 215 7.94 -13.78 -16.65
N LYS A 216 8.98 -14.27 -15.97
CA LYS A 216 8.91 -14.75 -14.59
C LYS A 216 9.99 -14.13 -13.72
N LEU A 217 9.67 -14.00 -12.44
CA LEU A 217 10.54 -13.49 -11.39
C LEU A 217 10.58 -14.50 -10.25
N ILE A 218 11.79 -14.80 -9.76
CA ILE A 218 11.99 -15.43 -8.46
C ILE A 218 12.00 -14.34 -7.40
N VAL A 219 11.22 -14.56 -6.34
CA VAL A 219 11.06 -13.70 -5.20
C VAL A 219 11.60 -14.40 -3.96
N ILE A 220 12.45 -13.69 -3.22
CA ILE A 220 13.02 -14.12 -1.95
C ILE A 220 12.62 -13.09 -0.89
N PRO A 221 11.73 -13.43 0.05
CA PRO A 221 11.42 -12.59 1.19
C PRO A 221 12.68 -12.28 2.01
N LEU A 222 12.91 -11.00 2.30
CA LEU A 222 13.97 -10.59 3.21
C LEU A 222 13.41 -10.42 4.62
N PRO A 223 14.23 -10.66 5.67
CA PRO A 223 13.81 -10.48 7.05
C PRO A 223 13.24 -9.07 7.28
N ARG A 224 12.09 -9.01 7.95
CA ARG A 224 11.54 -7.75 8.47
C ARG A 224 12.39 -7.29 9.65
N LYS A 225 12.91 -6.06 9.59
CA LYS A 225 13.47 -5.43 10.78
C LYS A 225 12.34 -5.02 11.72
N ILE A 226 12.43 -5.46 12.97
CA ILE A 226 11.45 -5.15 14.04
C ILE A 226 12.06 -4.27 15.14
N THR A 227 13.39 -4.09 15.13
CA THR A 227 14.13 -3.15 15.98
C THR A 227 15.28 -2.54 15.17
N GLY A 228 15.56 -1.26 15.40
CA GLY A 228 16.74 -0.54 14.92
C GLY A 228 17.78 -0.42 16.01
#